data_AF-A0AAN8NFL7-F1
#
_entry.id   AF-A0AAN8NFL7-F1
#
_cell.length_a   1.000
_cell.length_b   1.000
_cell.length_c   1.000
_cell.angle_alpha   90.00
_cell.angle_beta   90.00
_cell.angle_gamma   90.00
#
_symmetry.space_group_name_H-M   'P 1'
#
loop_
_entity.id
_entity.type
_entity.pdbx_description
1 polymer ?
#
loop_
_entity_poly.entity_id
_entity_poly.type
_entity_poly.pdbx_seq_one_letter_code
_entity_poly.pdbx_strand_id
1 'polypeptide(L)'
;MVFEKKNHVAFGFVFGILIRFLTPVGGWKMGIIANNMWSNNADLVIGITSTLSQTKPFGNVGDYEKGVSYSVIMGVFAFLTLYSLGGIQMMRRDFDRKPPQDDAEAGTKEKKENPVDELVGGNREAQASRNQLPEYEEKDLSRTTGTVALAKSTSLDVNIPPQVEITGRTKERVMSIVKTFVTIPTMTLLSALVIAVVPQLRALFVPTTGVKMPNAPDGRPPLDFILQFASYGGQLSPVMGLAMLGAALSRISVRQLPKGFWMSIAATCFLKLIIGPILGILWIQGLKHTPLINDDQLMMQLVIAITGAMPSATSQVYITTLYAPDDAPEVSQLSAMLLAQYALIVLTLPVVTSYTLLKVLPQ
;
A
#
# COMPACT_ATOMS: atom_id res chain seq x y z
N MET A 1 -0.07 -21.03 -12.08
CA MET A 1 0.50 -19.95 -11.24
C MET A 1 0.56 -18.56 -11.86
N VAL A 2 1.15 -18.30 -13.04
CA VAL A 2 1.22 -16.91 -13.60
C VAL A 2 -0.16 -16.34 -13.99
N PHE A 3 -1.09 -17.21 -14.42
CA PHE A 3 -2.47 -16.84 -14.75
C PHE A 3 -3.34 -16.47 -13.54
N GLU A 4 -2.98 -17.00 -12.37
CA GLU A 4 -3.71 -16.87 -11.11
C GLU A 4 -3.47 -15.50 -10.45
N LYS A 5 -2.25 -14.96 -10.61
CA LYS A 5 -1.76 -13.71 -10.02
C LYS A 5 -2.38 -12.46 -10.65
N LYS A 6 -2.78 -12.54 -11.92
CA LYS A 6 -3.35 -11.41 -12.67
C LYS A 6 -4.77 -11.09 -12.22
N ASN A 7 -5.52 -12.07 -11.72
CA ASN A 7 -6.97 -11.95 -11.62
C ASN A 7 -7.42 -11.11 -10.43
N HIS A 8 -6.79 -11.23 -9.25
CA HIS A 8 -7.19 -10.40 -8.10
C HIS A 8 -6.93 -8.90 -8.34
N VAL A 9 -5.77 -8.56 -8.89
CA VAL A 9 -5.44 -7.18 -9.26
C VAL A 9 -6.32 -6.71 -10.42
N ALA A 10 -6.60 -7.57 -11.40
CA ALA A 10 -7.50 -7.23 -12.52
C ALA A 10 -8.95 -7.00 -12.06
N PHE A 11 -9.50 -7.84 -11.19
CA PHE A 11 -10.83 -7.63 -10.61
C PHE A 11 -10.86 -6.33 -9.80
N GLY A 12 -9.85 -6.09 -8.96
CA GLY A 12 -9.70 -4.83 -8.24
C GLY A 12 -9.62 -3.61 -9.16
N PHE A 13 -8.90 -3.72 -10.27
CA PHE A 13 -8.82 -2.67 -11.29
C PHE A 13 -10.18 -2.39 -11.93
N VAL A 14 -10.92 -3.44 -12.31
CA VAL A 14 -12.28 -3.33 -12.87
C VAL A 14 -13.23 -2.71 -11.85
N PHE A 15 -13.21 -3.15 -10.58
CA PHE A 15 -14.01 -2.53 -9.52
C PHE A 15 -13.69 -1.06 -9.35
N GLY A 16 -12.41 -0.71 -9.34
CA GLY A 16 -11.95 0.68 -9.29
C GLY A 16 -12.48 1.54 -10.43
N ILE A 17 -12.45 1.01 -11.66
CA ILE A 17 -13.02 1.68 -12.84
C ILE A 17 -14.53 1.86 -12.70
N LEU A 18 -15.24 0.79 -12.32
CA LEU A 18 -16.70 0.84 -12.14
C LEU A 18 -17.09 1.90 -11.10
N ILE A 19 -16.45 1.89 -9.94
CA ILE A 19 -16.72 2.85 -8.86
C ILE A 19 -16.41 4.28 -9.33
N ARG A 20 -15.27 4.49 -10.00
CA ARG A 20 -14.90 5.80 -10.55
C ARG A 20 -15.97 6.40 -11.45
N PHE A 21 -16.67 5.58 -12.24
CA PHE A 21 -17.71 6.06 -13.16
C PHE A 21 -19.10 6.11 -12.53
N LEU A 22 -19.39 5.23 -11.57
CA LEU A 22 -20.73 5.09 -11.00
C LEU A 22 -20.96 5.91 -9.72
N THR A 23 -19.90 6.34 -9.04
CA THR A 23 -20.02 7.05 -7.76
C THR A 23 -19.31 8.41 -7.77
N PRO A 24 -19.74 9.36 -6.92
CA PRO A 24 -19.08 10.67 -6.82
C PRO A 24 -17.74 10.53 -6.09
N VAL A 25 -16.66 10.34 -6.86
CA VAL A 25 -15.28 10.21 -6.35
C VAL A 25 -14.53 11.55 -6.23
N GLY A 26 -15.08 12.62 -6.82
CA GLY A 26 -14.47 13.96 -6.77
C GLY A 26 -13.10 14.04 -7.46
N GLY A 27 -12.13 14.59 -6.74
CA GLY A 27 -10.74 14.73 -7.19
C GLY A 27 -10.01 13.40 -7.40
N TRP A 28 -10.31 12.43 -6.53
CA TRP A 28 -9.60 11.17 -6.30
C TRP A 28 -9.88 10.06 -7.34
N LYS A 29 -9.61 10.34 -8.62
CA LYS A 29 -9.99 9.46 -9.74
C LYS A 29 -9.04 8.28 -9.94
N MET A 30 -7.75 8.47 -9.73
CA MET A 30 -6.76 7.41 -9.88
C MET A 30 -6.55 6.66 -8.57
N GLY A 31 -6.65 7.36 -7.45
CA GLY A 31 -6.55 6.79 -6.12
C GLY A 31 -7.70 5.85 -5.77
N ILE A 32 -8.93 6.11 -6.23
CA ILE A 32 -10.02 5.12 -6.07
C ILE A 32 -9.75 3.81 -6.82
N ILE A 33 -9.11 3.90 -8.00
CA ILE A 33 -8.72 2.71 -8.76
C ILE A 33 -7.58 2.01 -8.05
N ALA A 34 -6.56 2.76 -7.59
CA ALA A 34 -5.44 2.22 -6.83
C ALA A 34 -5.89 1.50 -5.55
N ASN A 35 -6.82 2.09 -4.80
CA ASN A 35 -7.44 1.53 -3.60
C ASN A 35 -8.07 0.17 -3.92
N ASN A 36 -8.87 0.08 -4.97
CA ASN A 36 -9.50 -1.19 -5.33
C ASN A 36 -8.52 -2.21 -5.91
N MET A 37 -7.51 -1.77 -6.66
CA MET A 37 -6.55 -2.63 -7.36
C MET A 37 -5.51 -3.27 -6.44
N TRP A 38 -4.95 -2.52 -5.48
CA TRP A 38 -3.90 -3.01 -4.58
C TRP A 38 -4.44 -3.28 -3.17
N SER A 39 -4.51 -4.56 -2.81
CA SER A 39 -4.90 -5.02 -1.48
C SER A 39 -3.69 -5.29 -0.58
N ASN A 40 -3.92 -5.31 0.73
CA ASN A 40 -2.94 -5.72 1.72
C ASN A 40 -2.77 -7.25 1.74
N ASN A 41 -2.14 -7.78 0.68
CA ASN A 41 -1.98 -9.22 0.46
C ASN A 41 -0.72 -9.82 1.10
N ALA A 42 0.09 -9.00 1.78
CA ALA A 42 1.33 -9.43 2.41
C ALA A 42 1.11 -9.61 3.93
N ASP A 43 1.15 -8.51 4.68
CA ASP A 43 1.22 -8.58 6.14
C ASP A 43 0.00 -9.27 6.77
N LEU A 44 -1.21 -8.92 6.33
CA LEU A 44 -2.43 -9.52 6.87
C LEU A 44 -2.55 -11.00 6.52
N VAL A 45 -2.32 -11.36 5.25
CA VAL A 45 -2.41 -12.75 4.78
C VAL A 45 -1.39 -13.63 5.51
N ILE A 46 -0.15 -13.16 5.66
CA ILE A 46 0.91 -13.89 6.38
C ILE A 46 0.54 -14.02 7.86
N GLY A 47 0.03 -12.95 8.49
CA GLY A 47 -0.41 -12.99 9.89
C GLY A 47 -1.53 -14.00 10.12
N ILE A 48 -2.56 -14.00 9.27
CA ILE A 48 -3.64 -15.00 9.34
C ILE A 48 -3.09 -16.41 9.13
N THR A 49 -2.23 -16.58 8.12
CA THR A 49 -1.62 -17.87 7.80
C THR A 49 -0.78 -18.42 8.94
N SER A 50 -0.03 -17.57 9.66
CA SER A 50 0.75 -17.98 10.85
C SER A 50 -0.11 -18.56 11.97
N THR A 51 -1.36 -18.13 12.08
CA THR A 51 -2.29 -18.61 13.11
C THR A 51 -3.03 -19.86 12.65
N LEU A 52 -3.52 -19.87 11.41
CA LEU A 52 -4.29 -20.99 10.86
C LEU A 52 -3.45 -22.20 10.49
N SER A 53 -2.17 -22.02 10.13
CA SER A 53 -1.29 -23.15 9.78
C SER A 53 -1.05 -24.11 10.94
N GLN A 54 -1.39 -23.70 12.17
CA GLN A 54 -1.21 -24.50 13.39
C GLN A 54 -2.45 -25.34 13.75
N THR A 55 -3.57 -25.16 13.05
CA THR A 55 -4.85 -25.84 13.35
C THR A 55 -5.28 -26.75 12.20
N LYS A 56 -6.06 -27.80 12.51
CA LYS A 56 -6.64 -28.68 11.48
C LYS A 56 -7.52 -27.86 10.51
N PRO A 57 -7.53 -28.16 9.20
CA PRO A 57 -6.92 -29.32 8.54
C PRO A 57 -5.41 -29.19 8.25
N PHE A 58 -4.79 -28.07 8.66
CA PHE A 58 -3.35 -27.88 8.60
C PHE A 58 -2.65 -28.48 9.84
N GLY A 59 -1.37 -28.16 10.01
CA GLY A 59 -0.56 -28.59 11.16
C GLY A 59 0.55 -29.57 10.77
N ASN A 60 0.76 -29.81 9.47
CA ASN A 60 1.93 -30.57 9.02
C ASN A 60 3.17 -29.68 9.04
N VAL A 61 4.34 -30.31 9.21
CA VAL A 61 5.63 -29.63 9.10
C VAL A 61 5.74 -29.00 7.71
N GLY A 62 5.99 -27.69 7.66
CA GLY A 62 6.12 -26.94 6.41
C GLY A 62 4.85 -26.20 5.95
N ASP A 63 3.69 -26.39 6.58
CA ASP A 63 2.45 -25.74 6.13
C ASP A 63 2.49 -24.22 6.30
N TYR A 64 3.12 -23.72 7.36
CA TYR A 64 3.37 -22.29 7.55
C TYR A 64 4.22 -21.72 6.41
N GLU A 65 5.35 -22.36 6.12
CA GLU A 65 6.31 -21.94 5.10
C GLU A 65 5.68 -21.97 3.70
N LYS A 66 4.87 -23.00 3.41
CA LYS A 66 4.06 -23.05 2.17
C LYS A 66 3.12 -21.85 2.09
N GLY A 67 2.39 -21.56 3.15
CA GLY A 67 1.46 -20.44 3.22
C GLY A 67 2.13 -19.08 3.03
N VAL A 68 3.27 -18.86 3.68
CA VAL A 68 4.12 -17.68 3.46
C VAL A 68 4.57 -17.61 2.00
N SER A 69 5.04 -18.71 1.43
CA SER A 69 5.51 -18.74 0.04
C SER A 69 4.42 -18.37 -0.96
N TYR A 70 3.19 -18.89 -0.79
CA TYR A 70 2.05 -18.54 -1.64
C TYR A 70 1.67 -17.07 -1.49
N SER A 71 1.69 -16.55 -0.26
CA SER A 71 1.41 -15.13 0.03
C SER A 71 2.44 -14.21 -0.62
N VAL A 72 3.73 -14.52 -0.48
CA VAL A 72 4.83 -13.75 -1.09
C VAL A 72 4.73 -13.80 -2.61
N ILE A 73 4.40 -14.95 -3.19
CA ILE A 73 4.21 -15.09 -4.64
C ILE A 73 3.09 -14.17 -5.17
N MET A 74 2.00 -14.01 -4.42
CA MET A 74 0.93 -13.06 -4.75
C MET A 74 1.38 -11.61 -4.51
N GLY A 75 2.08 -11.36 -3.40
CA GLY A 75 2.64 -10.06 -3.04
C GLY A 75 3.65 -9.54 -4.07
N VAL A 76 4.47 -10.40 -4.67
CA VAL A 76 5.45 -10.04 -5.72
C VAL A 76 4.76 -9.28 -6.85
N PHE A 77 3.62 -9.79 -7.33
CA PHE A 77 2.90 -9.17 -8.43
C PHE A 77 2.30 -7.81 -8.03
N ALA A 78 1.73 -7.72 -6.83
CA ALA A 78 1.22 -6.47 -6.29
C ALA A 78 2.33 -5.42 -6.11
N PHE A 79 3.50 -5.82 -5.60
CA PHE A 79 4.64 -4.93 -5.40
C PHE A 79 5.27 -4.48 -6.70
N LEU A 80 5.45 -5.37 -7.68
CA LEU A 80 5.95 -4.99 -9.00
C LEU A 80 5.01 -4.01 -9.70
N THR A 81 3.69 -4.24 -9.62
CA THR A 81 2.72 -3.33 -10.24
C THR A 81 2.66 -1.97 -9.54
N LEU A 82 2.70 -1.96 -8.21
CA LEU A 82 2.63 -0.73 -7.41
C LEU A 82 3.90 0.12 -7.52
N TYR A 83 5.08 -0.49 -7.30
CA TYR A 83 6.36 0.22 -7.22
C TYR A 83 7.09 0.33 -8.55
N SER A 84 7.00 -0.68 -9.43
CA SER A 84 7.83 -0.75 -10.64
C SER A 84 7.07 -0.39 -11.93
N LEU A 85 5.79 -0.74 -12.04
CA LEU A 85 4.99 -0.56 -13.26
C LEU A 85 4.11 0.69 -13.25
N GLY A 86 4.51 1.75 -12.54
CA GLY A 86 3.82 3.03 -12.64
C GLY A 86 2.72 3.27 -11.62
N GLY A 87 2.53 2.40 -10.61
CA GLY A 87 1.42 2.52 -9.67
C GLY A 87 1.48 3.75 -8.76
N ILE A 88 2.68 4.12 -8.32
CA ILE A 88 2.91 5.39 -7.61
C ILE A 88 2.56 6.58 -8.50
N GLN A 89 3.03 6.58 -9.75
CA GLN A 89 2.76 7.63 -10.72
C GLN A 89 1.27 7.74 -11.02
N MET A 90 0.55 6.61 -11.04
CA MET A 90 -0.90 6.60 -11.18
C MET A 90 -1.59 7.33 -10.02
N MET A 91 -1.23 7.06 -8.77
CA MET A 91 -1.81 7.77 -7.62
C MET A 91 -1.43 9.25 -7.59
N ARG A 92 -0.18 9.58 -7.98
CA ARG A 92 0.29 10.97 -8.04
C ARG A 92 -0.56 11.85 -8.97
N ARG A 93 -1.08 11.30 -10.07
CA ARG A 93 -1.88 12.06 -11.06
C ARG A 93 -3.12 12.73 -10.50
N ASP A 94 -3.60 12.31 -9.33
CA ASP A 94 -4.70 13.01 -8.67
C ASP A 94 -4.28 14.38 -8.10
N PHE A 95 -2.99 14.58 -7.85
CA PHE A 95 -2.40 15.80 -7.30
C PHE A 95 -1.75 16.72 -8.35
N ASP A 96 -1.54 16.24 -9.58
CA ASP A 96 -0.96 17.05 -10.66
C ASP A 96 -1.97 18.05 -11.28
N ARG A 97 -3.14 18.28 -10.66
CA ARG A 97 -4.13 19.24 -11.17
C ARG A 97 -3.74 20.66 -10.78
N LYS A 98 -3.67 21.56 -11.76
CA LYS A 98 -3.72 23.01 -11.51
C LYS A 98 -5.03 23.33 -10.79
N PRO A 99 -5.04 24.21 -9.77
CA PRO A 99 -6.29 24.69 -9.20
C PRO A 99 -7.17 25.23 -10.32
N PRO A 100 -8.51 25.06 -10.26
CA PRO A 100 -9.40 25.77 -11.16
C PRO A 100 -9.03 27.25 -11.08
N GLN A 101 -8.67 27.83 -12.23
CA GLN A 101 -8.60 29.27 -12.35
C GLN A 101 -10.04 29.74 -12.14
N ASP A 102 -10.31 30.39 -11.00
CA ASP A 102 -11.62 30.95 -10.75
C ASP A 102 -11.94 31.90 -11.91
N ASP A 103 -12.91 31.53 -12.74
CA ASP A 103 -13.52 32.37 -13.78
C ASP A 103 -14.36 33.50 -13.13
N ALA A 104 -13.83 34.12 -12.08
CA ALA A 104 -14.43 35.22 -11.33
C ALA A 104 -13.77 36.57 -11.64
N GLU A 105 -12.99 36.67 -12.71
CA GLU A 105 -12.52 37.95 -13.27
C GLU A 105 -13.26 38.31 -14.56
N ALA A 106 -14.58 38.14 -14.55
CA ALA A 106 -15.48 38.76 -15.52
C ALA A 106 -16.39 39.75 -14.79
N GLY A 107 -15.82 40.88 -14.37
CA GLY A 107 -16.62 42.04 -13.98
C GLY A 107 -16.10 42.79 -12.76
N THR A 108 -15.09 43.64 -12.95
CA THR A 108 -15.13 44.98 -12.33
C THR A 108 -14.47 45.95 -13.29
N LYS A 109 -15.26 46.92 -13.72
CA LYS A 109 -14.90 47.99 -14.64
C LYS A 109 -13.77 48.85 -14.08
N GLU A 110 -12.96 49.34 -15.02
CA GLU A 110 -12.00 50.42 -14.84
C GLU A 110 -12.52 51.56 -13.96
N LYS A 111 -11.69 52.00 -13.01
CA LYS A 111 -11.60 53.43 -12.70
C LYS A 111 -10.14 53.79 -12.40
N LYS A 112 -9.55 54.54 -13.33
CA LYS A 112 -8.29 55.26 -13.17
C LYS A 112 -8.43 56.35 -12.11
N GLU A 113 -7.46 56.46 -11.21
CA GLU A 113 -7.02 57.76 -10.70
C GLU A 113 -5.54 57.68 -10.27
N ASN A 114 -4.80 58.74 -10.59
CA ASN A 114 -3.34 58.87 -10.57
C ASN A 114 -2.86 59.64 -9.30
N PRO A 115 -1.53 59.75 -9.05
CA PRO A 115 -0.91 59.83 -7.72
C PRO A 115 -0.63 61.26 -7.21
N VAL A 116 -0.43 61.44 -5.90
CA VAL A 116 0.24 62.63 -5.31
C VAL A 116 1.06 62.30 -4.04
N ASP A 117 2.34 62.62 -4.14
CA ASP A 117 3.48 62.94 -3.24
C ASP A 117 3.40 62.98 -1.68
N GLU A 118 4.37 62.26 -1.08
CA GLU A 118 5.53 62.70 -0.25
C GLU A 118 5.41 63.67 0.98
N LEU A 119 5.97 63.20 2.13
CA LEU A 119 6.96 63.86 3.06
C LEU A 119 6.68 63.86 4.59
N VAL A 120 7.53 63.08 5.30
CA VAL A 120 8.47 63.41 6.42
C VAL A 120 8.00 63.89 7.83
N GLY A 121 8.58 63.22 8.85
CA GLY A 121 9.08 63.77 10.14
C GLY A 121 8.42 63.16 11.40
N GLY A 122 9.07 62.76 12.50
CA GLY A 122 10.45 62.71 12.98
C GLY A 122 10.47 62.51 14.52
N ASN A 123 11.30 61.59 15.02
CA ASN A 123 11.96 61.46 16.35
C ASN A 123 11.18 61.59 17.69
N ARG A 124 11.33 60.63 18.64
CA ARG A 124 12.37 60.59 19.72
C ARG A 124 12.15 59.48 20.77
N GLU A 125 13.25 59.09 21.41
CA GLU A 125 13.52 57.92 22.28
C GLU A 125 13.01 58.01 23.73
N ALA A 126 12.87 56.86 24.43
CA ALA A 126 13.46 56.62 25.76
C ALA A 126 13.27 55.15 26.23
N GLN A 127 14.37 54.52 26.64
CA GLN A 127 14.46 53.19 27.28
C GLN A 127 14.08 53.25 28.78
N ALA A 128 13.47 52.19 29.33
CA ALA A 128 13.72 51.74 30.70
C ALA A 128 13.28 50.28 30.92
N SER A 129 14.20 49.47 31.43
CA SER A 129 14.10 48.03 31.71
C SER A 129 13.30 47.72 32.98
N ARG A 130 12.44 46.69 32.94
CA ARG A 130 12.07 45.92 34.14
C ARG A 130 11.73 44.47 33.78
N ASN A 131 12.59 43.56 34.21
CA ASN A 131 12.37 42.11 34.19
C ASN A 131 11.06 41.75 34.91
N GLN A 132 10.10 41.21 34.18
CA GLN A 132 9.01 40.37 34.70
C GLN A 132 8.98 39.09 33.86
N LEU A 133 9.02 37.95 34.55
CA LEU A 133 9.00 36.60 33.99
C LEU A 133 7.70 36.40 33.19
N PRO A 134 7.73 35.97 31.91
CA PRO A 134 6.51 35.63 31.22
C PRO A 134 6.00 34.25 31.65
N GLU A 135 4.74 34.29 32.02
CA GLU A 135 3.77 33.22 32.20
C GLU A 135 3.89 32.14 31.11
N TYR A 136 3.73 30.86 31.49
CA TYR A 136 3.76 29.74 30.55
C TYR A 136 2.55 29.82 29.61
N GLU A 137 2.77 30.33 28.41
CA GLU A 137 1.85 30.16 27.28
C GLU A 137 1.79 28.68 26.90
N GLU A 138 0.61 28.07 27.07
CA GLU A 138 0.26 26.78 26.51
C GLU A 138 0.31 26.89 24.98
N LYS A 139 1.47 26.55 24.41
CA LYS A 139 1.66 26.56 22.96
C LYS A 139 0.80 25.46 22.36
N ASP A 140 -0.29 25.86 21.72
CA ASP A 140 -1.13 25.03 20.86
C ASP A 140 -0.24 24.27 19.87
N LEU A 141 0.12 23.04 20.27
CA LEU A 141 0.86 22.10 19.46
C LEU A 141 -0.08 21.62 18.37
N SER A 142 -0.12 22.38 17.28
CA SER A 142 -0.87 22.08 16.07
C SER A 142 -0.68 20.60 15.71
N ARG A 143 -1.77 19.83 15.90
CA ARG A 143 -1.86 18.37 15.69
C ARG A 143 -1.49 17.93 14.25
N THR A 144 -1.32 18.87 13.33
CA THR A 144 -0.92 18.66 11.94
C THR A 144 0.60 18.45 11.75
N THR A 145 1.45 18.94 12.66
CA THR A 145 2.91 18.86 12.47
C THR A 145 3.48 17.47 12.78
N GLY A 146 2.74 16.68 13.56
CA GLY A 146 3.17 15.34 13.99
C GLY A 146 3.18 14.29 12.87
N THR A 147 2.39 14.45 11.81
CA THR A 147 2.36 13.57 10.63
C THR A 147 3.58 13.78 9.74
N VAL A 148 4.05 15.02 9.61
CA VAL A 148 5.21 15.39 8.77
C VAL A 148 6.53 14.96 9.39
N ALA A 149 6.67 15.09 10.71
CA ALA A 149 7.93 14.82 11.40
C ALA A 149 8.28 13.31 11.50
N LEU A 150 7.30 12.42 11.66
CA LEU A 150 7.55 10.98 11.82
C LEU A 150 7.65 10.23 10.48
N ALA A 151 6.95 10.69 9.43
CA ALA A 151 7.14 10.18 8.07
C ALA A 151 8.57 10.46 7.55
N LYS A 152 9.17 11.57 8.01
CA LYS A 152 10.54 11.97 7.69
C LYS A 152 11.61 11.25 8.53
N SER A 153 11.27 10.76 9.72
CA SER A 153 12.22 10.02 10.58
C SER A 153 12.15 8.50 10.43
N THR A 154 11.08 7.96 9.83
CA THR A 154 10.93 6.52 9.53
C THR A 154 11.33 6.17 8.09
N SER A 155 11.61 7.17 7.26
CA SER A 155 12.20 6.96 5.94
C SER A 155 13.69 6.66 6.07
N LEU A 156 14.06 5.38 6.19
CA LEU A 156 15.23 4.91 5.44
C LEU A 156 15.05 5.44 4.03
N ASP A 157 15.89 6.39 3.59
CA ASP A 157 15.79 7.16 2.34
C ASP A 157 15.01 6.41 1.26
N VAL A 158 13.69 6.63 1.24
CA VAL A 158 12.85 6.13 0.17
C VAL A 158 13.22 7.03 -1.00
N ASN A 159 14.14 6.54 -1.83
CA ASN A 159 14.57 7.21 -3.05
C ASN A 159 13.31 7.60 -3.82
N ILE A 160 12.95 8.88 -3.76
CA ILE A 160 11.75 9.42 -4.37
C ILE A 160 11.89 9.11 -5.86
N PRO A 161 10.98 8.32 -6.48
CA PRO A 161 11.06 8.11 -7.92
C PRO A 161 11.03 9.49 -8.59
N PRO A 162 12.04 9.81 -9.40
CA PRO A 162 12.26 11.18 -9.83
C PRO A 162 11.04 11.74 -10.54
N GLN A 163 10.78 13.02 -10.27
CA GLN A 163 9.81 13.89 -10.94
C GLN A 163 9.83 13.61 -12.45
N VAL A 164 8.70 13.11 -12.98
CA VAL A 164 8.56 12.85 -14.41
C VAL A 164 7.97 14.10 -15.06
N GLU A 165 8.82 15.05 -15.39
CA GLU A 165 8.46 16.10 -16.34
C GLU A 165 8.64 15.51 -17.75
N ILE A 166 7.53 15.19 -18.42
CA ILE A 166 7.54 14.51 -19.74
C ILE A 166 7.84 15.55 -20.83
N THR A 167 9.09 15.99 -20.90
CA THR A 167 9.60 16.78 -22.02
C THR A 167 11.00 16.27 -22.35
N GLY A 168 11.10 15.11 -23.00
CA GLY A 168 12.40 14.46 -23.17
C GLY A 168 12.48 13.24 -24.08
N ARG A 169 13.65 13.07 -24.71
CA ARG A 169 14.02 12.09 -25.74
C ARG A 169 13.93 10.66 -25.21
N THR A 170 13.86 9.66 -26.10
CA THR A 170 13.75 8.21 -25.79
C THR A 170 14.71 7.71 -24.70
N LYS A 171 15.91 8.29 -24.58
CA LYS A 171 16.90 7.97 -23.54
C LYS A 171 16.45 8.37 -22.12
N GLU A 172 15.79 9.51 -21.96
CA GLU A 172 15.27 9.98 -20.66
C GLU A 172 14.06 9.16 -20.23
N ARG A 173 13.23 8.70 -21.18
CA ARG A 173 12.16 7.72 -20.92
C ARG A 173 12.71 6.39 -20.42
N VAL A 174 13.73 5.84 -21.08
CA VAL A 174 14.38 4.59 -20.66
C VAL A 174 15.04 4.75 -19.28
N MET A 175 15.75 5.86 -19.05
CA MET A 175 16.40 6.13 -17.77
C MET A 175 15.39 6.33 -16.62
N SER A 176 14.23 6.94 -16.90
CA SER A 176 13.13 7.09 -15.93
C SER A 176 12.51 5.74 -15.55
N ILE A 177 12.30 4.85 -16.53
CA ILE A 177 11.81 3.49 -16.29
C ILE A 177 12.82 2.73 -15.43
N VAL A 178 14.11 2.76 -15.77
CA VAL A 178 15.16 2.10 -14.98
C VAL A 178 15.18 2.61 -13.53
N LYS A 179 15.12 3.92 -13.30
CA LYS A 179 15.07 4.47 -11.92
C LYS A 179 13.85 4.02 -11.13
N THR A 180 12.74 3.68 -11.78
CA THR A 180 11.54 3.13 -11.14
C THR A 180 11.73 1.66 -10.71
N PHE A 181 12.57 0.89 -11.42
CA PHE A 181 12.95 -0.47 -11.01
C PHE A 181 14.02 -0.50 -9.91
N VAL A 182 14.78 0.58 -9.72
CA VAL A 182 15.81 0.72 -8.67
C VAL A 182 15.19 1.30 -7.38
N THR A 183 14.07 0.71 -6.93
CA THR A 183 13.59 0.93 -5.56
C THR A 183 14.05 -0.22 -4.68
N ILE A 184 14.32 0.06 -3.39
CA ILE A 184 14.78 -0.96 -2.43
C ILE A 184 13.83 -2.18 -2.41
N PRO A 185 12.49 -2.03 -2.35
CA PRO A 185 11.58 -3.17 -2.35
C PRO A 185 11.67 -3.99 -3.64
N THR A 186 11.73 -3.34 -4.81
CA THR A 186 11.82 -4.03 -6.10
C THR A 186 13.14 -4.77 -6.26
N MET A 187 14.27 -4.16 -5.89
CA MET A 187 15.58 -4.80 -6.02
C MET A 187 15.71 -6.02 -5.10
N THR A 188 15.23 -5.92 -3.85
CA THR A 188 15.18 -7.06 -2.93
C THR A 188 14.30 -8.18 -3.47
N LEU A 189 13.13 -7.84 -4.02
CA LEU A 189 12.21 -8.81 -4.60
C LEU A 189 12.78 -9.53 -5.84
N LEU A 190 13.37 -8.77 -6.76
CA LEU A 190 13.95 -9.32 -7.99
C LEU A 190 15.17 -10.17 -7.68
N SER A 191 16.07 -9.72 -6.79
CA SER A 191 17.22 -10.50 -6.38
C SER A 191 16.81 -11.80 -5.67
N ALA A 192 15.85 -11.75 -4.74
CA ALA A 192 15.30 -12.94 -4.08
C ALA A 192 14.67 -13.92 -5.09
N LEU A 193 13.93 -13.41 -6.08
CA LEU A 193 13.34 -14.24 -7.13
C LEU A 193 14.41 -14.91 -8.00
N VAL A 194 15.45 -14.18 -8.40
CA VAL A 194 16.57 -14.73 -9.18
C VAL A 194 17.29 -15.83 -8.39
N ILE A 195 17.57 -15.58 -7.10
CA ILE A 195 18.19 -16.58 -6.21
C ILE A 195 17.32 -17.83 -6.08
N ALA A 196 15.99 -17.67 -5.94
CA ALA A 196 15.08 -18.80 -5.78
C ALA A 196 14.93 -19.67 -7.04
N VAL A 197 15.00 -19.07 -8.23
CA VAL A 197 14.80 -19.76 -9.52
C VAL A 197 16.07 -20.43 -10.01
N VAL A 198 17.24 -19.84 -9.81
CA VAL A 198 18.53 -20.38 -10.28
C VAL A 198 19.02 -21.47 -9.32
N PRO A 199 19.09 -22.75 -9.72
CA PRO A 199 19.42 -23.85 -8.80
C PRO A 199 20.76 -23.69 -8.10
N GLN A 200 21.77 -23.17 -8.80
CA GLN A 200 23.10 -22.94 -8.22
C GLN A 200 23.10 -21.86 -7.15
N LEU A 201 22.32 -20.78 -7.34
CA LEU A 201 22.20 -19.73 -6.34
C LEU A 201 21.38 -20.21 -5.15
N ARG A 202 20.28 -20.94 -5.41
CA ARG A 202 19.45 -21.55 -4.36
C ARG A 202 20.25 -22.49 -3.46
N ALA A 203 21.17 -23.29 -4.03
CA ALA A 203 21.99 -24.24 -3.28
C ALA A 203 22.91 -23.59 -2.24
N LEU A 204 23.19 -22.28 -2.36
CA LEU A 204 23.93 -21.53 -1.35
C LEU A 204 23.11 -21.30 -0.07
N PHE A 205 21.78 -21.23 -0.18
CA PHE A 205 20.89 -20.87 0.93
C PHE A 205 20.13 -22.07 1.50
N VAL A 206 19.79 -23.06 0.68
CA VAL A 206 19.04 -24.24 1.10
C VAL A 206 19.66 -25.52 0.56
N PRO A 207 19.54 -26.65 1.28
CA PRO A 207 19.98 -27.94 0.76
C PRO A 207 19.23 -28.30 -0.53
N THR A 208 19.96 -28.72 -1.57
CA THR A 208 19.38 -29.16 -2.84
C THR A 208 19.95 -30.51 -3.27
N THR A 209 19.13 -31.36 -3.87
CA THR A 209 19.51 -32.72 -4.27
C THR A 209 20.17 -32.79 -5.66
N GLY A 210 20.17 -31.69 -6.42
CA GLY A 210 20.62 -31.65 -7.82
C GLY A 210 21.91 -30.86 -8.07
N VAL A 211 22.46 -30.17 -7.07
CA VAL A 211 23.66 -29.34 -7.22
C VAL A 211 24.65 -29.67 -6.10
N LYS A 212 25.88 -30.02 -6.47
CA LYS A 212 26.95 -30.27 -5.50
C LYS A 212 27.53 -28.94 -5.03
N MET A 213 27.11 -28.48 -3.86
CA MET A 213 27.62 -27.28 -3.19
C MET A 213 28.38 -27.70 -1.92
N PRO A 214 29.62 -27.23 -1.70
CA PRO A 214 30.31 -27.48 -0.44
C PRO A 214 29.55 -26.87 0.73
N ASN A 215 29.41 -27.61 1.82
CA ASN A 215 28.82 -27.09 3.05
C ASN A 215 29.82 -26.17 3.77
N ALA A 216 29.29 -25.23 4.56
CA ALA A 216 30.05 -24.45 5.50
C ALA A 216 30.59 -25.33 6.65
N PRO A 217 31.53 -24.81 7.49
CA PRO A 217 32.13 -25.56 8.59
C PRO A 217 31.13 -26.09 9.64
N ASP A 218 29.91 -25.54 9.66
CA ASP A 218 28.79 -25.95 10.52
C ASP A 218 27.92 -27.07 9.91
N GLY A 219 28.27 -27.55 8.71
CA GLY A 219 27.54 -28.58 7.98
C GLY A 219 26.30 -28.07 7.23
N ARG A 220 26.06 -26.76 7.18
CA ARG A 220 24.91 -26.14 6.51
C ARG A 220 25.29 -25.51 5.16
N PRO A 221 24.31 -25.08 4.33
CA PRO A 221 24.60 -24.31 3.14
C PRO A 221 25.42 -23.04 3.44
N PRO A 222 26.35 -22.62 2.55
CA PRO A 222 27.27 -21.52 2.81
C PRO A 222 26.63 -20.19 3.25
N LEU A 223 25.44 -19.87 2.76
CA LEU A 223 24.70 -18.64 3.04
C LEU A 223 23.43 -18.88 3.86
N ASP A 224 23.32 -20.02 4.56
CA ASP A 224 22.19 -20.34 5.43
C ASP A 224 21.95 -19.26 6.50
N PHE A 225 23.00 -18.65 7.03
CA PHE A 225 22.86 -17.57 8.01
C PHE A 225 22.05 -16.37 7.48
N ILE A 226 22.19 -16.02 6.19
CA ILE A 226 21.40 -14.94 5.56
C ILE A 226 19.92 -15.34 5.52
N LEU A 227 19.65 -16.60 5.17
CA LEU A 227 18.29 -17.13 5.17
C LEU A 227 17.68 -17.14 6.57
N GLN A 228 18.46 -17.46 7.60
CA GLN A 228 18.02 -17.39 9.00
C GLN A 228 17.66 -15.95 9.41
N PHE A 229 18.51 -14.96 9.09
CA PHE A 229 18.21 -13.54 9.34
C PHE A 229 16.94 -13.10 8.60
N ALA A 230 16.80 -13.47 7.33
CA ALA A 230 15.62 -13.15 6.52
C ALA A 230 14.35 -13.83 7.06
N SER A 231 14.45 -15.06 7.53
CA SER A 231 13.32 -15.82 8.10
C SER A 231 12.85 -15.21 9.42
N TYR A 232 13.79 -14.79 10.27
CA TYR A 232 13.47 -14.07 11.50
C TYR A 232 12.77 -12.74 11.21
N GLY A 233 13.30 -11.95 10.27
CA GLY A 233 12.64 -10.71 9.83
C GLY A 233 11.26 -10.93 9.20
N GLY A 234 11.10 -12.01 8.42
CA GLY A 234 9.84 -12.40 7.80
C GLY A 234 8.74 -12.71 8.81
N GLN A 235 9.07 -13.38 9.92
CA GLN A 235 8.12 -13.65 11.01
C GLN A 235 7.69 -12.39 11.76
N LEU A 236 8.56 -11.36 11.80
CA LEU A 236 8.23 -10.06 12.40
C LEU A 236 7.39 -9.15 11.48
N SER A 237 7.42 -9.39 10.16
CA SER A 237 6.72 -8.55 9.17
C SER A 237 5.22 -8.36 9.47
N PRO A 238 4.42 -9.41 9.78
CA PRO A 238 3.01 -9.23 10.09
C PRO A 238 2.77 -8.34 11.32
N VAL A 239 3.60 -8.50 12.36
CA VAL A 239 3.51 -7.70 13.59
C VAL A 239 3.84 -6.24 13.30
N MET A 240 4.92 -5.99 12.53
CA MET A 240 5.28 -4.65 12.08
C MET A 240 4.19 -4.04 11.20
N GLY A 241 3.58 -4.81 10.29
CA GLY A 241 2.47 -4.38 9.46
C GLY A 241 1.22 -4.00 10.27
N LEU A 242 0.88 -4.78 11.29
CA LEU A 242 -0.20 -4.49 12.24
C LEU A 242 0.11 -3.25 13.10
N ALA A 243 1.34 -3.10 13.57
CA ALA A 243 1.77 -1.91 14.32
C ALA A 243 1.71 -0.64 13.45
N MET A 244 2.19 -0.72 12.20
CA MET A 244 2.09 0.36 11.23
C MET A 244 0.65 0.66 10.85
N LEU A 245 -0.21 -0.34 10.72
CA LEU A 245 -1.65 -0.16 10.54
C LEU A 245 -2.25 0.61 11.72
N GLY A 246 -1.96 0.22 12.97
CA GLY A 246 -2.41 0.93 14.16
C GLY A 246 -1.92 2.39 14.22
N ALA A 247 -0.65 2.63 13.87
CA ALA A 247 -0.07 3.96 13.79
C ALA A 247 -0.67 4.81 12.66
N ALA A 248 -1.04 4.19 11.53
CA ALA A 248 -1.72 4.87 10.44
C ALA A 248 -3.16 5.22 10.83
N LEU A 249 -3.90 4.27 11.41
CA LEU A 249 -5.28 4.47 11.88
C LEU A 249 -5.37 5.55 12.97
N SER A 250 -4.41 5.63 13.89
CA SER A 250 -4.40 6.66 14.95
C SER A 250 -4.23 8.08 14.42
N ARG A 251 -3.74 8.23 13.18
CA ARG A 251 -3.51 9.51 12.52
C ARG A 251 -4.54 9.80 11.42
N ILE A 252 -5.46 8.88 11.15
CA ILE A 252 -6.56 9.12 10.21
C ILE A 252 -7.43 10.25 10.75
N SER A 253 -7.47 11.36 10.00
CA SER A 253 -8.40 12.45 10.23
C SER A 253 -9.32 12.54 9.01
N VAL A 254 -10.62 12.33 9.24
CA VAL A 254 -11.64 12.56 8.22
C VAL A 254 -12.20 13.96 8.44
N ARG A 255 -11.67 14.94 7.70
CA ARG A 255 -12.12 16.34 7.81
C ARG A 255 -13.28 16.65 6.88
N GLN A 256 -13.04 16.52 5.58
CA GLN A 256 -14.00 16.88 4.54
C GLN A 256 -14.06 15.77 3.51
N LEU A 257 -15.27 15.26 3.27
CA LEU A 257 -15.54 14.30 2.20
C LEU A 257 -16.39 14.99 1.14
N PRO A 258 -16.10 14.79 -0.16
CA PRO A 258 -16.98 15.27 -1.22
C PRO A 258 -18.41 14.76 -1.03
N LYS A 259 -19.38 15.59 -1.42
CA LYS A 259 -20.81 15.23 -1.30
C LYS A 259 -21.07 13.92 -2.03
N GLY A 260 -21.70 12.97 -1.33
CA GLY A 260 -22.03 11.65 -1.87
C GLY A 260 -20.89 10.62 -1.84
N PHE A 261 -19.67 10.97 -1.39
CA PHE A 261 -18.53 10.04 -1.40
C PHE A 261 -18.78 8.76 -0.58
N TRP A 262 -19.73 8.77 0.36
CA TRP A 262 -20.19 7.58 1.08
C TRP A 262 -20.65 6.45 0.13
N MET A 263 -21.18 6.79 -1.06
CA MET A 263 -21.53 5.80 -2.09
C MET A 263 -20.29 5.08 -2.62
N SER A 264 -19.19 5.81 -2.82
CA SER A 264 -17.89 5.24 -3.23
C SER A 264 -17.34 4.29 -2.15
N ILE A 265 -17.50 4.66 -0.87
CA ILE A 265 -17.12 3.83 0.27
C ILE A 265 -17.95 2.54 0.29
N ALA A 266 -19.27 2.66 0.26
CA ALA A 266 -20.17 1.52 0.28
C ALA A 266 -19.94 0.58 -0.93
N ALA A 267 -19.79 1.14 -2.13
CA ALA A 267 -19.52 0.38 -3.35
C ALA A 267 -18.16 -0.34 -3.28
N THR A 268 -17.11 0.30 -2.76
CA THR A 268 -15.81 -0.33 -2.54
C THR A 268 -15.92 -1.48 -1.54
N CYS A 269 -16.55 -1.26 -0.39
CA CYS A 269 -16.73 -2.29 0.62
C CYS A 269 -17.52 -3.49 0.06
N PHE A 270 -18.59 -3.24 -0.68
CA PHE A 270 -19.39 -4.30 -1.30
C PHE A 270 -18.61 -5.06 -2.38
N LEU A 271 -18.04 -4.37 -3.36
CA LEU A 271 -17.33 -5.00 -4.47
C LEU A 271 -16.07 -5.73 -4.00
N LYS A 272 -15.26 -5.09 -3.15
CA LYS A 272 -13.96 -5.62 -2.74
C LYS A 272 -14.08 -6.64 -1.62
N LEU A 273 -14.88 -6.39 -0.59
CA LEU A 273 -14.93 -7.24 0.62
C LEU A 273 -16.06 -8.28 0.62
N ILE A 274 -17.00 -8.21 -0.33
CA ILE A 274 -18.06 -9.22 -0.49
C ILE A 274 -17.91 -9.93 -1.84
N ILE A 275 -17.95 -9.20 -2.96
CA ILE A 275 -17.84 -9.83 -4.29
C ILE A 275 -16.42 -10.38 -4.53
N GLY A 276 -15.37 -9.64 -4.14
CA GLY A 276 -13.97 -10.05 -4.24
C GLY A 276 -13.70 -11.46 -3.69
N PRO A 277 -14.03 -11.76 -2.42
CA PRO A 277 -13.84 -13.11 -1.88
C PRO A 277 -14.73 -14.17 -2.53
N ILE A 278 -15.96 -13.84 -2.95
CA ILE A 278 -16.82 -14.78 -3.71
C ILE A 278 -16.12 -15.18 -5.01
N LEU A 279 -15.59 -14.21 -5.76
CA LEU A 279 -14.82 -14.48 -6.98
C LEU A 279 -13.57 -15.30 -6.68
N GLY A 280 -12.88 -15.02 -5.57
CA GLY A 280 -11.73 -15.82 -5.12
C GLY A 280 -12.09 -17.28 -4.86
N ILE A 281 -13.21 -17.54 -4.19
CA ILE A 281 -13.69 -18.91 -3.92
C ILE A 281 -14.13 -19.61 -5.20
N LEU A 282 -14.89 -18.94 -6.07
CA LEU A 282 -15.29 -19.48 -7.37
C LEU A 282 -14.07 -19.80 -8.24
N TRP A 283 -13.03 -18.97 -8.16
CA TRP A 283 -11.78 -19.20 -8.86
C TRP A 283 -11.08 -20.48 -8.38
N ILE A 284 -11.03 -20.71 -7.06
CA ILE A 284 -10.51 -21.96 -6.49
C ILE A 284 -11.31 -23.16 -7.01
N GLN A 285 -12.64 -23.10 -6.95
CA GLN A 285 -13.51 -24.18 -7.41
C GLN A 285 -13.30 -24.49 -8.90
N GLY A 286 -13.19 -23.45 -9.74
CA GLY A 286 -12.89 -23.62 -11.16
C GLY A 286 -11.51 -24.23 -11.41
N LEU A 287 -10.50 -23.83 -10.63
CA LEU A 287 -9.14 -24.34 -10.77
C LEU A 287 -8.95 -25.77 -10.28
N LYS A 288 -9.79 -26.29 -9.37
CA LYS A 288 -9.79 -27.70 -8.98
C LYS A 288 -10.03 -28.65 -10.15
N HIS A 289 -10.67 -28.18 -11.22
CA HIS A 289 -10.87 -28.95 -12.45
C HIS A 289 -9.67 -28.90 -13.41
N THR A 290 -8.57 -28.25 -13.01
CA THR A 290 -7.37 -28.08 -13.83
C THR A 290 -6.15 -28.67 -13.11
N PRO A 291 -5.07 -29.05 -13.81
CA PRO A 291 -3.85 -29.54 -13.17
C PRO A 291 -3.06 -28.44 -12.43
N LEU A 292 -3.61 -27.23 -12.30
CA LEU A 292 -2.96 -26.10 -11.65
C LEU A 292 -3.12 -26.12 -10.11
N ILE A 293 -4.23 -26.65 -9.61
CA ILE A 293 -4.52 -26.74 -8.17
C ILE A 293 -5.01 -28.15 -7.88
N ASN A 294 -4.27 -28.87 -7.07
CA ASN A 294 -4.71 -30.17 -6.56
C ASN A 294 -5.49 -29.99 -5.24
N ASP A 295 -6.37 -30.94 -4.94
CA ASP A 295 -7.20 -30.90 -3.72
C ASP A 295 -6.38 -31.00 -2.42
N ASP A 296 -5.17 -31.55 -2.46
CA ASP A 296 -4.25 -31.67 -1.33
C ASP A 296 -3.54 -30.34 -0.98
N GLN A 297 -3.58 -29.35 -1.87
CA GLN A 297 -2.93 -28.05 -1.66
C GLN A 297 -3.79 -27.09 -0.83
N LEU A 298 -4.23 -27.55 0.33
CA LEU A 298 -5.16 -26.85 1.23
C LEU A 298 -4.70 -25.43 1.56
N MET A 299 -3.41 -25.28 1.85
CA MET A 299 -2.84 -23.98 2.24
C MET A 299 -2.88 -22.97 1.10
N MET A 300 -2.68 -23.43 -0.14
CA MET A 300 -2.77 -22.56 -1.30
C MET A 300 -4.21 -22.08 -1.53
N GLN A 301 -5.18 -23.01 -1.42
CA GLN A 301 -6.60 -22.68 -1.53
C GLN A 301 -7.03 -21.68 -0.45
N LEU A 302 -6.57 -21.85 0.79
CA LEU A 302 -6.81 -20.89 1.87
C LEU A 302 -6.23 -19.52 1.53
N VAL A 303 -4.96 -19.45 1.13
CA VAL A 303 -4.27 -18.18 0.81
C VAL A 303 -5.00 -17.43 -0.31
N ILE A 304 -5.43 -18.11 -1.38
CA ILE A 304 -6.20 -17.50 -2.47
C ILE A 304 -7.53 -16.92 -1.96
N ALA A 305 -8.25 -17.69 -1.13
CA ALA A 305 -9.55 -17.27 -0.61
C ALA A 305 -9.44 -16.02 0.28
N ILE A 306 -8.51 -16.03 1.25
CA ILE A 306 -8.31 -14.89 2.14
C ILE A 306 -7.71 -13.68 1.42
N THR A 307 -6.87 -13.89 0.40
CA THR A 307 -6.35 -12.81 -0.46
C THR A 307 -7.48 -12.04 -1.14
N GLY A 308 -8.53 -12.75 -1.59
CA GLY A 308 -9.73 -12.13 -2.15
C GLY A 308 -10.51 -11.25 -1.16
N ALA A 309 -10.38 -11.51 0.14
CA ALA A 309 -11.06 -10.78 1.22
C ALA A 309 -10.24 -9.61 1.79
N MET A 310 -9.04 -9.35 1.27
CA MET A 310 -8.15 -8.34 1.85
C MET A 310 -8.59 -6.90 1.50
N PRO A 311 -8.53 -5.98 2.49
CA PRO A 311 -8.76 -4.56 2.27
C PRO A 311 -7.61 -3.95 1.48
N SER A 312 -7.75 -2.68 1.15
CA SER A 312 -6.77 -1.93 0.37
C SER A 312 -5.44 -1.79 1.14
N ALA A 313 -4.33 -1.74 0.41
CA ALA A 313 -3.00 -1.70 1.01
C ALA A 313 -2.78 -0.41 1.82
N THR A 314 -2.29 -0.54 3.06
CA THR A 314 -1.96 0.59 3.95
C THR A 314 -0.84 1.47 3.40
N SER A 315 0.05 0.91 2.57
CA SER A 315 1.11 1.66 1.88
C SER A 315 0.57 2.83 1.04
N GLN A 316 -0.69 2.77 0.62
CA GLN A 316 -1.35 3.87 -0.08
C GLN A 316 -1.48 5.12 0.78
N VAL A 317 -1.59 5.01 2.11
CA VAL A 317 -1.64 6.16 3.02
C VAL A 317 -0.35 6.95 2.90
N TYR A 318 0.79 6.29 3.12
CA TYR A 318 2.10 6.93 3.02
C TYR A 318 2.34 7.53 1.63
N ILE A 319 2.03 6.77 0.57
CA ILE A 319 2.22 7.26 -0.81
C ILE A 319 1.34 8.48 -1.08
N THR A 320 0.07 8.46 -0.67
CA THR A 320 -0.85 9.58 -0.84
C THR A 320 -0.36 10.79 -0.07
N THR A 321 0.03 10.64 1.20
CA THR A 321 0.56 11.75 2.02
C THR A 321 1.88 12.32 1.51
N LEU A 322 2.66 11.54 0.75
CA LEU A 322 3.93 11.99 0.19
C LEU A 322 3.74 12.95 -0.99
N TYR A 323 2.66 12.80 -1.76
CA TYR A 323 2.39 13.60 -2.96
C TYR A 323 1.23 14.59 -2.79
N ALA A 324 0.36 14.38 -1.81
CA ALA A 324 -0.75 15.26 -1.52
C ALA A 324 -0.25 16.61 -0.99
N PRO A 325 -0.74 17.74 -1.53
CA PRO A 325 -0.59 19.05 -0.90
C PRO A 325 -1.19 19.04 0.51
N ASP A 326 -0.73 19.97 1.35
CA ASP A 326 -1.31 20.19 2.67
C ASP A 326 -2.83 20.44 2.55
N ASP A 327 -3.61 19.74 3.37
CA ASP A 327 -5.08 19.76 3.39
C ASP A 327 -5.83 19.19 2.15
N ALA A 328 -5.17 18.41 1.29
CA ALA A 328 -5.84 17.77 0.16
C ALA A 328 -7.01 16.83 0.59
N PRO A 329 -8.23 16.99 0.04
CA PRO A 329 -9.39 16.18 0.40
C PRO A 329 -9.21 14.69 0.10
N GLU A 330 -8.37 14.34 -0.87
CA GLU A 330 -8.03 12.96 -1.25
C GLU A 330 -7.45 12.17 -0.07
N VAL A 331 -6.72 12.81 0.84
CA VAL A 331 -6.18 12.18 2.05
C VAL A 331 -7.32 11.78 3.00
N SER A 332 -8.31 12.65 3.17
CA SER A 332 -9.52 12.35 3.96
C SER A 332 -10.37 11.26 3.30
N GLN A 333 -10.47 11.27 1.96
CA GLN A 333 -11.19 10.26 1.19
C GLN A 333 -10.57 8.87 1.33
N LEU A 334 -9.25 8.74 1.16
CA LEU A 334 -8.53 7.49 1.37
C LEU A 334 -8.67 7.02 2.82
N SER A 335 -8.55 7.94 3.78
CA SER A 335 -8.64 7.60 5.21
C SER A 335 -10.01 7.05 5.58
N ALA A 336 -11.11 7.69 5.14
CA ALA A 336 -12.47 7.21 5.37
C ALA A 336 -12.71 5.86 4.69
N MET A 337 -12.17 5.68 3.48
CA MET A 337 -12.25 4.46 2.68
C MET A 337 -11.54 3.28 3.37
N LEU A 338 -10.34 3.50 3.92
CA LEU A 338 -9.62 2.49 4.68
C LEU A 338 -10.31 2.19 6.00
N LEU A 339 -10.76 3.20 6.75
CA LEU A 339 -11.46 3.00 8.01
C LEU A 339 -12.69 2.10 7.84
N ALA A 340 -13.50 2.34 6.82
CA ALA A 340 -14.67 1.51 6.54
C ALA A 340 -14.30 0.07 6.14
N GLN A 341 -13.28 -0.10 5.28
CA GLN A 341 -12.82 -1.43 4.88
C GLN A 341 -12.24 -2.23 6.04
N TYR A 342 -11.41 -1.59 6.88
CA TYR A 342 -10.79 -2.20 8.04
C TYR A 342 -11.76 -2.42 9.20
N ALA A 343 -12.86 -1.67 9.29
CA ALA A 343 -13.95 -2.00 10.19
C ALA A 343 -14.72 -3.23 9.69
N LEU A 344 -15.02 -3.29 8.40
CA LEU A 344 -15.80 -4.38 7.81
C LEU A 344 -15.04 -5.72 7.75
N ILE A 345 -13.71 -5.68 7.56
CA ILE A 345 -12.88 -6.88 7.51
C ILE A 345 -12.98 -7.73 8.79
N VAL A 346 -13.22 -7.09 9.95
CA VAL A 346 -13.39 -7.78 11.24
C VAL A 346 -14.54 -8.80 11.18
N LEU A 347 -15.54 -8.57 10.34
CA LEU A 347 -16.66 -9.47 10.13
C LEU A 347 -16.49 -10.32 8.88
N THR A 348 -16.11 -9.72 7.74
CA THR A 348 -16.09 -10.43 6.46
C THR A 348 -14.98 -11.48 6.39
N LEU A 349 -13.81 -11.22 6.95
CA LEU A 349 -12.70 -12.15 6.89
C LEU A 349 -12.93 -13.43 7.70
N PRO A 350 -13.42 -13.38 8.96
CA PRO A 350 -13.81 -14.60 9.68
C PRO A 350 -14.87 -15.41 8.93
N VAL A 351 -15.85 -14.76 8.30
CA VAL A 351 -16.88 -15.43 7.50
C VAL A 351 -16.26 -16.15 6.30
N VAL A 352 -15.43 -15.45 5.51
CA VAL A 352 -14.75 -16.03 4.33
C VAL A 352 -13.83 -17.17 4.75
N THR A 353 -13.05 -16.99 5.82
CA THR A 353 -12.16 -18.02 6.36
C THR A 353 -12.94 -19.25 6.80
N SER A 354 -13.98 -19.06 7.63
CA SER A 354 -14.82 -20.16 8.13
C SER A 354 -15.51 -20.90 6.99
N TYR A 355 -16.08 -20.17 6.03
CA TYR A 355 -16.70 -20.77 4.85
C TYR A 355 -15.68 -21.57 4.04
N THR A 356 -14.48 -21.04 3.84
CA THR A 356 -13.40 -21.73 3.12
C THR A 356 -13.03 -23.04 3.81
N LEU A 357 -12.80 -23.01 5.13
CA LEU A 357 -12.46 -24.18 5.91
C LEU A 357 -13.59 -25.24 5.92
N LEU A 358 -14.85 -24.81 5.99
CA LEU A 358 -15.99 -25.72 6.15
C LEU A 358 -16.57 -26.25 4.84
N LYS A 359 -16.47 -25.49 3.74
CA LYS A 359 -17.19 -25.75 2.49
C LYS A 359 -16.31 -25.80 1.24
N VAL A 360 -15.08 -25.30 1.28
CA VAL A 360 -14.20 -25.23 0.09
C VAL A 360 -13.08 -26.25 0.20
N LEU A 361 -12.44 -26.35 1.36
CA LEU A 361 -11.41 -27.34 1.60
C LEU A 361 -12.06 -28.73 1.80
N PRO A 362 -11.46 -29.79 1.22
CA PRO A 362 -11.86 -31.16 1.58
C PRO A 362 -11.58 -31.39 3.07
N GLN A 363 -12.52 -32.08 3.73
CA GLN A 363 -12.45 -32.38 5.18
C GLN A 363 -11.52 -33.53 5.49
#